data_AF-A0A369JAQ1-F1
#
_entry.id   AF-A0A369JAQ1-F1
#
_cell.length_a   1.000
_cell.length_b   1.000
_cell.length_c   1.000
_cell.angle_alpha   90.00
_cell.angle_beta   90.00
_cell.angle_gamma   90.00
#
_symmetry.space_group_name_H-M   'P 1'
#
loop_
_entity.id
_entity.type
_entity.pdbx_description
1 polymer ?
#
loop_
_entity_poly.entity_id
_entity_poly.type
_entity_poly.pdbx_seq_one_letter_code
_entity_poly.pdbx_strand_id
1 'polypeptide(L)'
;MATLASQPMICRQISIAGVKLQSSFYRLDIEGCEYPDMPDDKLITRSPSLQRSDKISPSEWTQWGMNGCLYDSALCFDCCTKNPDPSSGLHTWFKLKMILHLEQGTGSAPEDMAKELMYEAKFYATHLRNLQGSHVPTHYGVWTAQTSWGGSVMCEIMEHAGNPFQLLGKHDTPKNRDACAAAVLDLHRNGIVHKQLSHPQVTWHILWDKRKSIPRIVDFACAFAGHDCPRSLPLCRYKSAPMEKISCHELIWAGEYLELYGKKAVADDDEVQKALEILDKYEETHWGEGYNIEDGLAVQESWIKQHRAKVAAAEAAMR
;
A
#
# COMPACT_ATOMS: atom_id res chain seq x y z
N MET A 1 -24.55 3.18 -39.19
CA MET A 1 -23.54 2.56 -38.29
C MET A 1 -22.53 3.64 -37.97
N ALA A 2 -22.53 4.15 -36.73
CA ALA A 2 -21.54 5.14 -36.32
C ALA A 2 -20.20 4.42 -36.12
N THR A 3 -19.18 4.82 -36.87
CA THR A 3 -17.80 4.40 -36.68
C THR A 3 -17.40 4.87 -35.28
N LEU A 4 -17.27 3.96 -34.32
CA LEU A 4 -16.66 4.26 -33.02
C LEU A 4 -15.26 4.77 -33.33
N ALA A 5 -15.03 6.06 -33.12
CA ALA A 5 -13.70 6.63 -33.21
C ALA A 5 -12.81 5.86 -32.25
N SER A 6 -11.80 5.15 -32.77
CA SER A 6 -10.83 4.45 -31.93
C SER A 6 -10.21 5.46 -30.98
N GLN A 7 -10.41 5.29 -29.68
CA GLN A 7 -9.75 6.14 -28.71
C GLN A 7 -8.23 6.12 -28.95
N PRO A 8 -7.55 7.27 -28.88
CA PRO A 8 -6.11 7.30 -29.10
C PRO A 8 -5.43 6.42 -28.06
N MET A 9 -4.66 5.42 -28.52
CA MET A 9 -3.86 4.59 -27.64
C MET A 9 -2.82 5.45 -26.92
N ILE A 10 -2.88 5.48 -25.59
CA ILE A 10 -1.90 6.21 -24.79
C ILE A 10 -0.60 5.41 -24.79
N CYS A 11 0.48 6.04 -25.24
CA CYS A 11 1.81 5.46 -25.36
C CYS A 11 2.81 6.21 -24.49
N ARG A 12 3.74 5.47 -23.87
CA ARG A 12 4.82 6.00 -23.04
C ARG A 12 6.16 5.42 -23.46
N GLN A 13 7.17 6.28 -23.51
CA GLN A 13 8.55 5.88 -23.77
C GLN A 13 9.25 5.59 -22.45
N ILE A 14 9.78 4.38 -22.29
CA ILE A 14 10.47 3.96 -21.08
C ILE A 14 11.88 3.45 -21.45
N SER A 15 12.90 4.02 -20.81
CA SER A 15 14.28 3.54 -20.88
C SER A 15 14.55 2.62 -19.70
N ILE A 16 14.70 1.33 -19.98
CA ILE A 16 14.96 0.28 -18.98
C ILE A 16 16.47 0.17 -18.69
N ALA A 17 16.85 0.25 -17.42
CA ALA A 17 18.24 0.12 -16.97
C ALA A 17 18.87 -1.19 -17.45
N GLY A 18 20.06 -1.10 -18.06
CA GLY A 18 20.76 -2.25 -18.64
C GLY A 18 20.33 -2.63 -20.05
N VAL A 19 19.25 -2.05 -20.58
CA VAL A 19 18.78 -2.24 -21.95
C VAL A 19 19.16 -1.02 -22.79
N LYS A 20 19.87 -1.23 -23.91
CA LYS A 20 20.30 -0.12 -24.80
C LYS A 20 19.16 0.46 -25.63
N LEU A 21 18.13 -0.35 -25.90
CA LEU A 21 17.00 0.02 -26.74
C LEU A 21 15.93 0.74 -25.92
N GLN A 22 15.32 1.75 -26.54
CA GLN A 22 14.13 2.40 -26.00
C GLN A 22 12.90 1.58 -26.37
N SER A 23 11.96 1.46 -25.43
CA SER A 23 10.73 0.68 -25.64
C SER A 23 9.50 1.57 -25.48
N SER A 24 8.54 1.39 -26.39
CA SER A 24 7.21 1.99 -26.34
C SER A 24 6.29 1.06 -25.56
N PHE A 25 5.65 1.59 -24.52
CA PHE A 25 4.65 0.90 -23.72
C PHE A 25 3.28 1.51 -23.97
N TYR A 26 2.26 0.67 -24.08
CA TYR A 26 0.89 1.08 -24.38
C TYR A 26 -0.01 0.77 -23.19
N ARG A 27 -0.80 1.75 -22.75
CA ARG A 27 -1.74 1.56 -21.64
C ARG A 27 -2.79 0.53 -22.04
N LEU A 28 -2.95 -0.50 -21.22
CA LEU A 28 -3.97 -1.50 -21.38
C LEU A 28 -5.30 -0.96 -20.83
N ASP A 29 -6.35 -1.05 -21.62
CA ASP A 29 -7.70 -0.71 -21.18
C ASP A 29 -8.26 -1.85 -20.32
N ILE A 30 -8.70 -1.52 -19.11
CA ILE A 30 -9.25 -2.49 -18.15
C ILE A 30 -10.68 -2.08 -17.88
N GLU A 31 -11.63 -2.95 -18.24
CA GLU A 31 -13.05 -2.67 -18.13
C GLU A 31 -13.43 -2.18 -16.72
N GLY A 32 -14.13 -1.05 -16.67
CA GLY A 32 -14.61 -0.42 -15.44
C GLY A 32 -13.51 0.29 -14.62
N CYS A 33 -12.31 0.45 -15.16
CA CYS A 33 -11.19 1.12 -14.48
C CYS A 33 -10.84 2.44 -15.16
N GLU A 34 -10.67 3.49 -14.36
CA GLU A 34 -10.14 4.78 -14.80
C GLU A 34 -8.84 5.08 -14.07
N TYR A 35 -7.81 5.46 -14.82
CA TYR A 35 -6.51 5.82 -14.27
C TYR A 35 -6.18 7.27 -14.60
N PRO A 36 -5.56 8.03 -13.67
CA PRO A 36 -5.07 9.36 -13.97
C PRO A 36 -4.00 9.31 -15.06
N ASP A 37 -3.89 10.39 -15.82
CA ASP A 37 -2.81 10.51 -16.78
C ASP A 37 -1.47 10.78 -16.09
N MET A 38 -0.42 10.19 -16.65
CA MET A 38 0.95 10.48 -16.26
C MET A 38 1.44 11.77 -16.92
N PRO A 39 2.43 12.47 -16.34
CA PRO A 39 3.16 13.53 -17.02
C PRO A 39 3.63 13.09 -18.41
N ASP A 40 3.50 13.97 -19.40
CA ASP A 40 3.92 13.70 -20.78
C ASP A 40 5.45 13.79 -20.94
N ASP A 41 6.14 12.79 -20.39
CA ASP A 41 7.58 12.70 -20.45
C ASP A 41 8.05 11.25 -20.59
N LYS A 42 9.31 11.10 -20.98
CA LYS A 42 10.03 9.83 -20.99
C LYS A 42 10.36 9.40 -19.56
N LEU A 43 10.17 8.12 -19.27
CA LEU A 43 10.62 7.53 -18.00
C LEU A 43 12.01 6.90 -18.14
N ILE A 44 12.84 7.05 -17.11
CA ILE A 44 14.17 6.45 -17.01
C ILE A 44 14.22 5.61 -15.75
N THR A 45 14.43 4.30 -15.89
CA THR A 45 14.50 3.39 -14.75
C THR A 45 15.93 3.26 -14.20
N ARG A 46 16.02 2.89 -12.92
CA ARG A 46 17.23 2.34 -12.29
C ARG A 46 17.22 0.82 -12.41
N SER A 47 18.36 0.17 -12.13
CA SER A 47 18.41 -1.29 -12.09
C SER A 47 17.32 -1.84 -11.17
N PRO A 48 16.64 -2.92 -11.55
CA PRO A 48 15.57 -3.47 -10.75
C PRO A 48 16.13 -4.07 -9.46
N SER A 49 15.25 -4.16 -8.48
CA SER A 49 15.37 -5.13 -7.40
C SER A 49 14.27 -6.17 -7.56
N LEU A 50 14.46 -7.34 -6.96
CA LEU A 50 13.31 -8.16 -6.61
C LEU A 50 12.63 -7.49 -5.40
N GLN A 51 11.34 -7.67 -5.23
CA GLN A 51 10.62 -7.07 -4.10
C GLN A 51 11.19 -7.52 -2.74
N ARG A 52 11.92 -8.66 -2.72
CA ARG A 52 12.42 -9.34 -1.51
C ARG A 52 13.94 -9.53 -1.45
N SER A 53 14.72 -9.01 -2.41
CA SER A 53 16.17 -9.24 -2.48
C SER A 53 16.94 -8.04 -3.01
N ASP A 54 18.20 -7.93 -2.60
CA ASP A 54 19.15 -6.98 -3.16
C ASP A 54 19.50 -7.28 -4.62
N LYS A 55 19.95 -6.21 -5.28
CA LYS A 55 20.29 -6.01 -6.70
C LYS A 55 20.50 -7.27 -7.52
N ILE A 56 19.69 -7.40 -8.57
CA ILE A 56 19.82 -8.40 -9.62
C ILE A 56 20.60 -7.81 -10.81
N SER A 57 21.53 -8.57 -11.41
CA SER A 57 22.28 -8.09 -12.58
C SER A 57 21.41 -8.04 -13.84
N PRO A 58 21.77 -7.22 -14.85
CA PRO A 58 21.05 -7.17 -16.12
C PRO A 58 20.81 -8.52 -16.77
N SER A 59 21.82 -9.38 -16.84
CA SER A 59 21.70 -10.71 -17.43
C SER A 59 20.76 -11.63 -16.66
N GLU A 60 20.72 -11.51 -15.33
CA GLU A 60 19.86 -12.34 -14.49
C GLU A 60 18.39 -11.90 -14.61
N TRP A 61 18.10 -10.60 -14.49
CA TRP A 61 16.71 -10.15 -14.50
C TRP A 61 16.06 -10.25 -15.89
N THR A 62 16.84 -10.16 -16.97
CA THR A 62 16.30 -10.43 -18.32
C THR A 62 15.91 -11.89 -18.55
N GLN A 63 16.31 -12.81 -17.66
CA GLN A 63 15.87 -14.20 -17.67
C GLN A 63 14.69 -14.47 -16.71
N TRP A 64 14.15 -13.44 -16.06
CA TRP A 64 12.99 -13.55 -15.18
C TRP A 64 11.83 -14.22 -15.93
N GLY A 65 11.14 -15.18 -15.31
CA GLY A 65 10.06 -15.93 -15.97
C GLY A 65 10.53 -17.05 -16.90
N MET A 66 11.78 -17.05 -17.39
CA MET A 66 12.38 -18.20 -18.09
C MET A 66 13.15 -19.13 -17.13
N ASN A 67 13.69 -18.58 -16.05
CA ASN A 67 14.37 -19.34 -15.01
C ASN A 67 13.43 -19.57 -13.82
N GLY A 68 13.24 -20.85 -13.47
CA GLY A 68 12.35 -21.23 -12.39
C GLY A 68 12.77 -20.78 -10.98
N CYS A 69 13.97 -20.23 -10.81
CA CYS A 69 14.43 -19.70 -9.53
C CYS A 69 14.16 -18.20 -9.34
N LEU A 70 13.59 -17.50 -10.33
CA LEU A 70 13.48 -16.03 -10.33
C LEU A 70 12.04 -15.50 -10.23
N TYR A 71 11.02 -16.36 -10.11
CA TYR A 71 9.61 -15.95 -10.19
C TYR A 71 8.92 -15.67 -8.85
N ASP A 72 9.63 -15.63 -7.73
CA ASP A 72 9.03 -15.43 -6.39
C ASP A 72 8.39 -14.03 -6.20
N SER A 73 8.65 -13.10 -7.12
CA SER A 73 8.02 -11.77 -7.20
C SER A 73 8.24 -11.14 -8.57
N ALA A 74 7.40 -10.18 -8.94
CA ALA A 74 7.65 -9.30 -10.09
C ALA A 74 8.93 -8.45 -9.92
N LEU A 75 9.49 -7.99 -11.04
CA LEU A 75 10.63 -7.09 -11.07
C LEU A 75 10.20 -5.68 -10.68
N CYS A 76 10.90 -5.07 -9.72
CA CYS A 76 10.57 -3.75 -9.19
C CYS A 76 11.63 -2.72 -9.60
N PHE A 77 11.25 -1.75 -10.44
CA PHE A 77 12.13 -0.67 -10.88
C PHE A 77 11.69 0.66 -10.27
N ASP A 78 12.64 1.40 -9.67
CA ASP A 78 12.44 2.82 -9.44
C ASP A 78 12.69 3.57 -10.75
N CYS A 79 11.84 4.54 -11.08
CA CYS A 79 12.06 5.38 -12.24
C CYS A 79 11.66 6.83 -11.99
N CYS A 80 12.13 7.71 -12.86
CA CYS A 80 11.75 9.10 -12.83
C CYS A 80 11.51 9.65 -14.24
N THR A 81 10.85 10.81 -14.31
CA THR A 81 10.77 11.60 -15.55
C THR A 81 12.17 11.99 -16.02
N LYS A 82 12.40 12.04 -17.34
CA LYS A 82 13.67 12.47 -17.92
C LYS A 82 13.95 13.93 -17.62
N ASN A 83 12.92 14.76 -17.70
CA ASN A 83 12.98 16.18 -17.45
C ASN A 83 12.32 16.48 -16.11
N PRO A 84 12.83 17.46 -15.35
CA PRO A 84 12.14 17.94 -14.16
C PRO A 84 10.82 18.62 -14.56
N ASP A 85 9.83 18.53 -13.69
CA ASP A 85 8.59 19.27 -13.83
C ASP A 85 8.89 20.79 -13.86
N PRO A 86 8.40 21.55 -14.86
CA PRO A 86 8.74 22.97 -15.01
C PRO A 86 8.32 23.85 -13.84
N SER A 87 7.27 23.46 -13.11
CA SER A 87 6.73 24.27 -12.01
C SER A 87 7.51 24.10 -10.71
N SER A 88 7.94 22.87 -10.42
CA SER A 88 8.63 22.51 -9.18
C SER A 88 10.15 22.40 -9.33
N GLY A 89 10.64 22.23 -10.56
CA GLY A 89 12.05 21.93 -10.84
C GLY A 89 12.49 20.54 -10.37
N LEU A 90 11.55 19.67 -9.98
CA LEU A 90 11.82 18.35 -9.44
C LEU A 90 11.42 17.26 -10.44
N HIS A 91 12.17 16.16 -10.46
CA HIS A 91 11.74 14.95 -11.17
C HIS A 91 10.58 14.27 -10.43
N THR A 92 9.58 13.82 -11.19
CA THR A 92 8.52 12.96 -10.66
C THR A 92 9.02 11.52 -10.62
N TRP A 93 8.80 10.84 -9.50
CA TRP A 93 9.27 9.48 -9.26
C TRP A 93 8.12 8.49 -9.26
N PHE A 94 8.36 7.34 -9.87
CA PHE A 94 7.43 6.23 -9.97
C PHE A 94 8.09 4.91 -9.56
N LYS A 95 7.26 3.91 -9.31
CA LYS A 95 7.63 2.51 -9.18
C LYS A 95 6.99 1.74 -10.34
N LEU A 96 7.78 0.87 -10.96
CA LEU A 96 7.32 -0.07 -11.99
C LEU A 96 7.41 -1.48 -11.41
N LYS A 97 6.30 -2.21 -11.38
CA LYS A 97 6.26 -3.65 -11.10
C LYS A 97 6.06 -4.34 -12.45
N MET A 98 7.00 -5.18 -12.86
CA MET A 98 7.15 -5.64 -14.25
C MET A 98 7.31 -7.16 -14.34
N ILE A 99 6.69 -7.71 -15.36
CA ILE A 99 6.66 -9.14 -15.73
C ILE A 99 7.15 -9.25 -17.17
N LEU A 100 8.00 -10.25 -17.41
CA LEU A 100 8.58 -10.54 -18.73
C LEU A 100 8.05 -11.87 -19.26
N HIS A 101 8.24 -12.11 -20.55
CA HIS A 101 8.01 -13.38 -21.21
C HIS A 101 6.57 -13.93 -21.12
N LEU A 102 5.57 -13.05 -21.24
CA LEU A 102 4.16 -13.45 -21.23
C LEU A 102 3.78 -14.39 -22.37
N GLU A 103 4.58 -14.44 -23.44
CA GLU A 103 4.38 -15.36 -24.57
C GLU A 103 4.45 -16.84 -24.20
N GLN A 104 4.96 -17.19 -23.01
CA GLN A 104 4.99 -18.58 -22.53
C GLN A 104 3.60 -19.19 -22.35
N GLY A 105 2.56 -18.36 -22.20
CA GLY A 105 1.17 -18.81 -22.25
C GLY A 105 0.69 -19.50 -20.98
N THR A 106 -0.39 -20.28 -21.13
CA THR A 106 -1.21 -20.73 -20.00
C THR A 106 -0.51 -21.67 -19.03
N GLY A 107 -0.67 -21.39 -17.73
CA GLY A 107 -0.07 -22.16 -16.65
C GLY A 107 1.40 -21.85 -16.38
N SER A 108 1.92 -20.77 -16.98
CA SER A 108 3.27 -20.26 -16.71
C SER A 108 3.26 -19.24 -15.57
N ALA A 109 4.37 -19.14 -14.83
CA ALA A 109 4.51 -18.16 -13.75
C ALA A 109 4.30 -16.69 -14.22
N PRO A 110 4.77 -16.27 -15.42
CA PRO A 110 4.44 -14.96 -15.96
C PRO A 110 2.93 -14.71 -16.14
N GLU A 111 2.16 -15.71 -16.56
CA GLU A 111 0.72 -15.59 -16.72
C GLU A 111 0.02 -15.40 -15.36
N ASP A 112 0.41 -16.17 -14.35
CA ASP A 112 -0.18 -16.05 -13.01
C ASP A 112 0.14 -14.70 -12.36
N MET A 113 1.39 -14.24 -12.47
CA MET A 113 1.76 -12.88 -12.03
C MET A 113 1.00 -11.81 -12.82
N ALA A 114 0.74 -12.00 -14.12
CA ALA A 114 -0.01 -11.03 -14.90
C ALA A 114 -1.46 -10.93 -14.42
N LYS A 115 -2.08 -12.05 -14.03
CA LYS A 115 -3.41 -12.05 -13.40
C LYS A 115 -3.39 -11.28 -12.08
N GLU A 116 -2.35 -11.43 -11.26
CA GLU A 116 -2.18 -10.69 -10.01
C GLU A 116 -2.02 -9.17 -10.24
N LEU A 117 -1.17 -8.74 -11.19
CA LEU A 117 -1.02 -7.31 -11.53
C LEU A 117 -2.33 -6.71 -12.04
N MET A 118 -3.07 -7.44 -12.87
CA MET A 118 -4.37 -7.00 -13.38
C MET A 118 -5.41 -6.88 -12.27
N TYR A 119 -5.42 -7.83 -11.33
CA TYR A 119 -6.27 -7.78 -10.14
C TYR A 119 -5.93 -6.57 -9.27
N GLU A 120 -4.64 -6.38 -8.96
CA GLU A 120 -4.16 -5.26 -8.15
C GLU A 120 -4.52 -3.91 -8.78
N ALA A 121 -4.24 -3.72 -10.07
CA ALA A 121 -4.56 -2.48 -10.79
C ALA A 121 -6.07 -2.17 -10.73
N LYS A 122 -6.91 -3.18 -10.95
CA LYS A 122 -8.36 -3.06 -10.81
C LYS A 122 -8.74 -2.66 -9.38
N PHE A 123 -8.15 -3.30 -8.38
CA PHE A 123 -8.39 -2.98 -6.97
C PHE A 123 -8.06 -1.52 -6.64
N TYR A 124 -6.95 -1.00 -7.18
CA TYR A 124 -6.59 0.42 -7.07
C TYR A 124 -7.63 1.35 -7.68
N ALA A 125 -8.10 1.03 -8.89
CA ALA A 125 -9.05 1.85 -9.63
C ALA A 125 -10.45 1.85 -9.00
N THR A 126 -10.90 0.71 -8.45
CA THR A 126 -12.28 0.54 -7.97
C THR A 126 -12.45 0.75 -6.46
N HIS A 127 -11.49 0.32 -5.64
CA HIS A 127 -11.65 0.30 -4.18
C HIS A 127 -10.76 1.30 -3.46
N LEU A 128 -9.61 1.68 -4.04
CA LEU A 128 -8.66 2.59 -3.40
C LEU A 128 -8.73 4.03 -3.91
N ARG A 129 -9.68 4.37 -4.78
CA ARG A 129 -9.75 5.68 -5.48
C ARG A 129 -9.58 6.88 -4.54
N ASN A 130 -10.24 6.87 -3.38
CA ASN A 130 -10.21 7.96 -2.40
C ASN A 130 -8.96 7.97 -1.50
N LEU A 131 -8.18 6.88 -1.54
CA LEU A 131 -6.98 6.68 -0.72
C LEU A 131 -5.68 6.91 -1.53
N GLN A 132 -5.77 6.97 -2.86
CA GLN A 132 -4.64 7.23 -3.73
C GLN A 132 -4.02 8.61 -3.45
N GLY A 133 -2.69 8.68 -3.47
CA GLY A 133 -1.93 9.89 -3.18
C GLY A 133 -1.73 10.22 -1.69
N SER A 134 -2.56 9.63 -0.81
CA SER A 134 -2.52 9.81 0.65
C SER A 134 -2.03 8.54 1.37
N HIS A 135 -2.84 7.49 1.42
CA HIS A 135 -2.55 6.25 2.13
C HIS A 135 -1.89 5.19 1.25
N VAL A 136 -2.21 5.21 -0.04
CA VAL A 136 -1.66 4.28 -1.05
C VAL A 136 -1.11 5.07 -2.23
N PRO A 137 -0.13 4.58 -3.01
CA PRO A 137 0.35 5.24 -4.22
C PRO A 137 -0.78 5.54 -5.21
N THR A 138 -0.64 6.61 -5.98
CA THR A 138 -1.45 6.77 -7.19
C THR A 138 -1.06 5.70 -8.21
N HIS A 139 -2.03 4.96 -8.74
CA HIS A 139 -1.84 3.93 -9.77
C HIS A 139 -2.16 4.51 -11.13
N TYR A 140 -1.24 4.38 -12.09
CA TYR A 140 -1.34 4.96 -13.43
C TYR A 140 -1.70 3.92 -14.50
N GLY A 141 -2.22 2.78 -14.07
CA GLY A 141 -2.70 1.70 -14.92
C GLY A 141 -1.65 0.66 -15.26
N VAL A 142 -2.08 -0.31 -16.07
CA VAL A 142 -1.25 -1.39 -16.61
C VAL A 142 -0.81 -1.03 -18.02
N TRP A 143 0.42 -1.39 -18.37
CA TRP A 143 1.09 -1.05 -19.59
C TRP A 143 1.75 -2.29 -20.19
N THR A 144 1.73 -2.40 -21.51
CA THR A 144 2.30 -3.56 -22.22
C THR A 144 3.25 -3.14 -23.33
N ALA A 145 4.23 -3.98 -23.64
CA ALA A 145 5.17 -3.78 -24.74
C ALA A 145 5.60 -5.11 -25.35
N GLN A 146 5.92 -5.08 -26.65
CA GLN A 146 6.65 -6.15 -27.31
C GLN A 146 8.12 -5.73 -27.41
N THR A 147 9.01 -6.57 -26.87
CA THR A 147 10.42 -6.20 -26.69
C THR A 147 11.35 -7.31 -27.17
N SER A 148 12.55 -6.94 -27.63
CA SER A 148 13.59 -7.89 -28.03
C SER A 148 14.36 -8.51 -26.85
N TRP A 149 14.15 -8.02 -25.63
CA TRP A 149 14.95 -8.36 -24.46
C TRP A 149 14.16 -9.10 -23.37
N GLY A 150 12.82 -8.95 -23.34
CA GLY A 150 11.94 -9.59 -22.35
C GLY A 150 10.65 -10.13 -22.97
N GLY A 151 10.63 -10.35 -24.30
CA GLY A 151 9.47 -10.84 -25.03
C GLY A 151 8.27 -9.90 -24.90
N SER A 152 7.10 -10.48 -24.63
CA SER A 152 5.88 -9.78 -24.24
C SER A 152 5.98 -9.34 -22.78
N VAL A 153 6.00 -8.03 -22.55
CA VAL A 153 6.17 -7.42 -21.23
C VAL A 153 4.87 -6.77 -20.78
N MET A 154 4.56 -6.91 -19.50
CA MET A 154 3.52 -6.15 -18.80
C MET A 154 4.13 -5.48 -17.57
N CYS A 155 3.72 -4.25 -17.30
CA CYS A 155 4.02 -3.60 -16.03
C CYS A 155 2.86 -2.75 -15.56
N GLU A 156 2.79 -2.53 -14.25
CA GLU A 156 2.04 -1.42 -13.69
C GLU A 156 2.98 -0.27 -13.36
N ILE A 157 2.45 0.95 -13.43
CA ILE A 157 3.18 2.16 -13.06
C ILE A 157 2.43 2.83 -11.91
N MET A 158 3.12 3.12 -10.82
CA MET A 158 2.54 3.77 -9.64
C MET A 158 3.44 4.89 -9.12
N GLU A 159 2.88 5.84 -8.37
CA GLU A 159 3.64 6.85 -7.64
C GLU A 159 4.69 6.16 -6.76
N HIS A 160 5.93 6.67 -6.76
CA HIS A 160 6.94 6.14 -5.84
C HIS A 160 6.52 6.41 -4.40
N ALA A 161 6.27 5.36 -3.61
CA ALA A 161 5.66 5.45 -2.28
C ALA A 161 6.66 5.49 -1.10
N GLY A 162 7.97 5.52 -1.38
CA GLY A 162 9.01 5.67 -0.35
C GLY A 162 9.86 4.41 -0.19
N ASN A 163 10.40 4.21 1.02
CA ASN A 163 11.20 3.03 1.35
C ASN A 163 10.49 2.20 2.44
N PRO A 164 10.72 0.88 2.53
CA PRO A 164 10.20 0.05 3.62
C PRO A 164 10.36 0.71 5.00
N PHE A 165 9.26 0.82 5.74
CA PHE A 165 9.30 1.26 7.14
C PHE A 165 9.83 0.10 7.98
N GLN A 166 10.94 0.30 8.68
CA GLN A 166 11.60 -0.72 9.48
C GLN A 166 11.72 -0.26 10.94
N LEU A 167 11.36 -1.12 11.88
CA LEU A 167 11.72 -0.92 13.29
C LEU A 167 13.23 -0.80 13.44
N LEU A 168 13.68 0.09 14.33
CA LEU A 168 15.08 0.48 14.51
C LEU A 168 15.73 1.10 13.26
N GLY A 169 14.93 1.36 12.22
CA GLY A 169 15.36 2.03 11.00
C GLY A 169 15.37 3.55 11.15
N LYS A 170 15.84 4.23 10.09
CA LYS A 170 16.00 5.70 10.05
C LYS A 170 14.73 6.50 10.36
N HIS A 171 13.57 5.93 10.04
CA HIS A 171 12.28 6.58 10.18
C HIS A 171 11.49 6.06 11.37
N ASP A 172 12.08 5.20 12.19
CA ASP A 172 11.42 4.63 13.35
C ASP A 172 11.33 5.66 14.48
N THR A 173 10.12 6.20 14.67
CA THR A 173 9.80 7.07 15.81
C THR A 173 8.42 6.69 16.32
N PRO A 174 8.10 6.95 17.60
CA PRO A 174 6.75 6.74 18.10
C PRO A 174 5.69 7.42 17.23
N LYS A 175 5.90 8.67 16.86
CA LYS A 175 4.96 9.40 15.99
C LYS A 175 4.74 8.71 14.63
N ASN A 176 5.81 8.19 14.01
CA ASN A 176 5.70 7.54 12.71
C ASN A 176 5.03 6.16 12.81
N ARG A 177 5.28 5.40 13.88
CA ARG A 177 4.55 4.15 14.16
C ARG A 177 3.04 4.41 14.30
N ASP A 178 2.66 5.48 15.00
CA ASP A 178 1.25 5.88 15.13
C ASP A 178 0.65 6.27 13.78
N ALA A 179 1.43 6.94 12.91
CA ALA A 179 0.98 7.26 11.57
C ALA A 179 0.78 6.00 10.72
N CYS A 180 1.70 5.03 10.77
CA CYS A 180 1.54 3.74 10.09
C CYS A 180 0.28 3.01 10.58
N ALA A 181 0.05 3.00 11.90
CA ALA A 181 -1.13 2.41 12.51
C ALA A 181 -2.42 3.06 12.01
N ALA A 182 -2.46 4.40 11.96
CA ALA A 182 -3.59 5.15 11.42
C ALA A 182 -3.85 4.82 9.95
N ALA A 183 -2.81 4.69 9.12
CA ALA A 183 -2.97 4.35 7.72
C ALA A 183 -3.57 2.95 7.50
N VAL A 184 -3.17 1.95 8.31
CA VAL A 184 -3.77 0.61 8.27
C VAL A 184 -5.22 0.65 8.77
N LEU A 185 -5.49 1.37 9.86
CA LEU A 185 -6.83 1.55 10.39
C LEU A 185 -7.79 2.21 9.37
N ASP A 186 -7.30 3.20 8.62
CA ASP A 186 -8.08 3.88 7.60
C ASP A 186 -8.42 2.98 6.41
N LEU A 187 -7.60 1.97 6.08
CA LEU A 187 -8.02 0.91 5.14
C LEU A 187 -9.24 0.15 5.67
N HIS A 188 -9.17 -0.28 6.94
CA HIS A 188 -10.23 -1.07 7.57
C HIS A 188 -11.54 -0.31 7.68
N ARG A 189 -11.48 1.00 7.99
CA ARG A 189 -12.64 1.91 7.96
C ARG A 189 -13.30 2.04 6.60
N ASN A 190 -12.52 1.89 5.52
CA ASN A 190 -13.04 1.86 4.16
C ASN A 190 -13.48 0.45 3.73
N GLY A 191 -13.59 -0.49 4.68
CA GLY A 191 -13.97 -1.87 4.43
C GLY A 191 -12.92 -2.65 3.65
N ILE A 192 -11.64 -2.31 3.81
CA ILE A 192 -10.52 -2.94 3.09
C ILE A 192 -9.62 -3.68 4.07
N VAL A 193 -9.33 -4.94 3.76
CA VAL A 193 -8.31 -5.76 4.41
C VAL A 193 -7.23 -6.13 3.39
N HIS A 194 -5.97 -5.94 3.75
CA HIS A 194 -4.85 -6.13 2.82
C HIS A 194 -4.44 -7.60 2.66
N LYS A 195 -4.60 -8.41 3.70
CA LYS A 195 -4.24 -9.84 3.82
C LYS A 195 -2.75 -10.18 3.75
N GLN A 196 -1.85 -9.20 3.64
CA GLN A 196 -0.39 -9.42 3.59
C GLN A 196 0.38 -8.60 4.64
N LEU A 197 -0.31 -7.93 5.56
CA LEU A 197 0.31 -7.22 6.69
C LEU A 197 0.59 -8.16 7.88
N SER A 198 1.13 -9.35 7.58
CA SER A 198 1.56 -10.34 8.57
C SER A 198 3.09 -10.44 8.59
N HIS A 199 3.71 -10.94 9.66
CA HIS A 199 5.15 -11.20 9.65
C HIS A 199 5.50 -12.39 8.72
N PRO A 200 6.56 -12.32 7.90
CA PRO A 200 7.52 -11.22 7.73
C PRO A 200 7.11 -10.16 6.68
N GLN A 201 6.00 -10.38 5.98
CA GLN A 201 5.57 -9.62 4.81
C GLN A 201 5.31 -8.14 5.10
N VAL A 202 4.75 -7.80 6.26
CA VAL A 202 4.42 -6.42 6.69
C VAL A 202 5.56 -5.42 6.48
N THR A 203 6.81 -5.88 6.62
CA THR A 203 8.02 -5.06 6.45
C THR A 203 8.15 -4.45 5.05
N TRP A 204 7.58 -5.07 4.02
CA TRP A 204 7.69 -4.63 2.62
C TRP A 204 6.46 -3.89 2.10
N HIS A 205 5.35 -3.95 2.84
CA HIS A 205 4.06 -3.42 2.41
C HIS A 205 3.75 -2.06 3.04
N ILE A 206 4.36 -1.76 4.20
CA ILE A 206 4.32 -0.43 4.81
C ILE A 206 5.59 0.32 4.44
N LEU A 207 5.45 1.36 3.62
CA LEU A 207 6.53 2.23 3.20
C LEU A 207 6.45 3.58 3.92
N TRP A 208 7.58 4.28 4.00
CA TRP A 208 7.67 5.66 4.47
C TRP A 208 8.06 6.59 3.33
N ASP A 209 7.14 7.46 2.89
CA ASP A 209 7.45 8.53 1.94
C ASP A 209 8.05 9.71 2.70
N LYS A 210 9.38 9.75 2.75
CA LYS A 210 10.12 10.85 3.39
C LYS A 210 9.76 12.23 2.82
N ARG A 211 9.41 12.34 1.52
CA ARG A 211 9.13 13.65 0.89
C ARG A 211 7.84 14.25 1.43
N LYS A 212 6.85 13.40 1.65
CA LYS A 212 5.55 13.78 2.23
C LYS A 212 5.48 13.61 3.74
N SER A 213 6.45 12.92 4.35
CA SER A 213 6.49 12.54 5.77
C SER A 213 5.22 11.78 6.20
N ILE A 214 4.78 10.84 5.37
CA ILE A 214 3.61 9.99 5.60
C ILE A 214 3.93 8.52 5.28
N PRO A 215 3.25 7.57 5.94
CA PRO A 215 3.30 6.17 5.54
C PRO A 215 2.50 5.94 4.25
N ARG A 216 2.87 4.91 3.50
CA ARG A 216 2.15 4.45 2.30
C ARG A 216 2.06 2.93 2.31
N ILE A 217 0.88 2.40 2.03
CA ILE A 217 0.64 0.96 1.93
C ILE A 217 0.62 0.56 0.45
N VAL A 218 1.27 -0.56 0.11
CA VAL A 218 1.47 -1.04 -1.27
C VAL A 218 1.27 -2.54 -1.40
N ASP A 219 1.13 -3.04 -2.64
CA ASP A 219 1.02 -4.45 -3.00
C ASP A 219 -0.32 -5.09 -2.60
N PHE A 220 -1.40 -4.65 -3.26
CA PHE A 220 -2.78 -5.06 -2.98
C PHE A 220 -3.23 -6.31 -3.75
N ALA A 221 -2.29 -7.13 -4.22
CA ALA A 221 -2.57 -8.33 -4.99
C ALA A 221 -3.46 -9.36 -4.25
N CYS A 222 -3.41 -9.40 -2.92
CA CYS A 222 -4.27 -10.28 -2.10
C CYS A 222 -5.38 -9.53 -1.33
N ALA A 223 -5.56 -8.24 -1.58
CA ALA A 223 -6.49 -7.43 -0.80
C ALA A 223 -7.96 -7.84 -1.01
N PHE A 224 -8.83 -7.40 -0.12
CA PHE A 224 -10.27 -7.63 -0.23
C PHE A 224 -11.04 -6.39 0.23
N ALA A 225 -12.09 -6.05 -0.52
CA ALA A 225 -13.02 -4.97 -0.21
C ALA A 225 -14.38 -5.55 0.24
N GLY A 226 -15.07 -4.84 1.14
CA GLY A 226 -16.26 -5.35 1.84
C GLY A 226 -15.93 -6.05 3.15
N HIS A 227 -14.76 -5.77 3.73
CA HIS A 227 -14.38 -6.23 5.06
C HIS A 227 -15.17 -5.49 6.13
N ASP A 228 -16.02 -6.22 6.85
CA ASP A 228 -16.60 -5.73 8.11
C ASP A 228 -15.63 -6.02 9.24
N CYS A 229 -14.89 -4.99 9.68
CA CYS A 229 -13.79 -5.16 10.63
C CYS A 229 -14.34 -5.35 12.06
N PRO A 230 -14.12 -6.52 12.71
CA PRO A 230 -14.77 -6.89 13.97
C PRO A 230 -14.12 -6.25 15.22
N ARG A 231 -13.50 -5.07 15.08
CA ARG A 231 -12.69 -4.47 16.14
C ARG A 231 -13.55 -3.74 17.16
N SER A 232 -13.20 -3.84 18.43
CA SER A 232 -13.80 -3.07 19.53
C SER A 232 -12.85 -1.99 20.09
N LEU A 233 -11.65 -1.91 19.53
CA LEU A 233 -10.63 -0.92 19.86
C LEU A 233 -9.92 -0.44 18.59
N PRO A 234 -9.52 0.84 18.51
CA PRO A 234 -8.72 1.34 17.41
C PRO A 234 -7.31 0.77 17.44
N LEU A 235 -6.66 0.71 16.28
CA LEU A 235 -5.24 0.38 16.19
C LEU A 235 -4.40 1.57 16.68
N CYS A 236 -4.06 1.57 17.96
CA CYS A 236 -3.19 2.58 18.57
C CYS A 236 -2.34 1.97 19.69
N ARG A 237 -1.50 2.78 20.33
CA ARG A 237 -0.69 2.32 21.47
C ARG A 237 -1.55 1.92 22.66
N TYR A 238 -1.17 0.87 23.36
CA TYR A 238 -1.75 0.49 24.65
C TYR A 238 -0.66 0.06 25.63
N LYS A 239 -0.91 0.19 26.93
CA LYS A 239 0.01 -0.33 27.96
C LYS A 239 -0.09 -1.85 28.10
N SER A 240 -1.24 -2.40 27.71
CA SER A 240 -1.52 -3.83 27.55
C SER A 240 -1.44 -4.30 26.09
N ALA A 241 -1.72 -5.59 25.87
CA ALA A 241 -1.89 -6.20 24.56
C ALA A 241 -3.33 -6.71 24.37
N PRO A 242 -4.29 -5.84 24.01
CA PRO A 242 -5.71 -6.19 23.95
C PRO A 242 -6.08 -6.94 22.66
N MET A 243 -5.34 -7.99 22.31
CA MET A 243 -5.48 -8.75 21.06
C MET A 243 -6.91 -9.31 20.90
N GLU A 244 -7.47 -9.88 21.98
CA GLU A 244 -8.84 -10.42 22.01
C GLU A 244 -9.94 -9.36 21.81
N LYS A 245 -9.62 -8.07 21.99
CA LYS A 245 -10.56 -6.95 21.81
C LYS A 245 -10.42 -6.27 20.45
N ILE A 246 -9.28 -6.43 19.79
CA ILE A 246 -9.07 -5.98 18.42
C ILE A 246 -9.70 -6.96 17.44
N SER A 247 -9.63 -8.27 17.71
CA SER A 247 -10.29 -9.37 16.98
C SER A 247 -9.94 -9.53 15.48
N CYS A 248 -9.43 -8.50 14.82
CA CYS A 248 -8.96 -8.53 13.44
C CYS A 248 -7.48 -8.93 13.39
N HIS A 249 -7.17 -10.10 12.83
CA HIS A 249 -5.79 -10.62 12.75
C HIS A 249 -4.82 -9.65 12.07
N GLU A 250 -5.24 -8.98 11.00
CA GLU A 250 -4.39 -8.01 10.31
C GLU A 250 -4.01 -6.83 11.21
N LEU A 251 -4.96 -6.28 11.97
CA LEU A 251 -4.68 -5.19 12.91
C LEU A 251 -3.80 -5.65 14.08
N ILE A 252 -3.99 -6.88 14.56
CA ILE A 252 -3.13 -7.48 15.59
C ILE A 252 -1.69 -7.55 15.06
N TRP A 253 -1.46 -8.16 13.90
CA TRP A 253 -0.12 -8.30 13.32
C TRP A 253 0.52 -6.95 12.98
N ALA A 254 -0.23 -6.00 12.44
CA ALA A 254 0.26 -4.65 12.19
C ALA A 254 0.66 -3.95 13.50
N GLY A 255 -0.14 -4.08 14.57
CA GLY A 255 0.16 -3.49 15.87
C GLY A 255 1.33 -4.13 16.60
N GLU A 256 1.50 -5.44 16.47
CA GLU A 256 2.70 -6.15 16.95
C GLU A 256 3.95 -5.66 16.20
N TYR A 257 3.89 -5.60 14.87
CA TYR A 257 4.99 -5.09 14.04
C TYR A 257 5.35 -3.64 14.36
N LEU A 258 4.38 -2.81 14.70
CA LEU A 258 4.59 -1.40 15.04
C LEU A 258 4.90 -1.18 16.53
N GLU A 259 5.05 -2.26 17.33
CA GLU A 259 5.26 -2.23 18.79
C GLU A 259 4.27 -1.30 19.50
N LEU A 260 2.98 -1.43 19.17
CA LEU A 260 1.92 -0.62 19.77
C LEU A 260 1.47 -1.17 21.14
N TYR A 261 1.75 -2.43 21.42
CA TYR A 261 1.22 -3.12 22.60
C TYR A 261 2.27 -3.29 23.68
N GLY A 262 1.90 -2.95 24.92
CA GLY A 262 2.73 -3.18 26.09
C GLY A 262 2.48 -4.56 26.72
N LYS A 263 3.02 -4.76 27.93
CA LYS A 263 3.00 -6.06 28.63
C LYS A 263 1.99 -6.14 29.78
N LYS A 264 1.25 -5.06 30.04
CA LYS A 264 0.26 -5.03 31.13
C LYS A 264 -0.88 -6.02 30.82
N ALA A 265 -1.46 -6.63 31.86
CA ALA A 265 -2.71 -7.35 31.68
C ALA A 265 -3.81 -6.35 31.27
N VAL A 266 -4.70 -6.77 30.36
CA VAL A 266 -5.80 -5.92 29.85
C VAL A 266 -6.72 -5.49 31.00
N ALA A 267 -6.97 -6.36 31.98
CA ALA A 267 -7.78 -6.06 33.16
C ALA A 267 -7.20 -4.94 34.02
N ASP A 268 -5.88 -4.73 33.97
CA ASP A 268 -5.24 -3.67 34.74
C ASP A 268 -5.08 -2.39 33.90
N ASP A 269 -5.37 -2.39 32.60
CA ASP A 269 -5.19 -1.23 31.72
C ASP A 269 -6.44 -0.32 31.72
N ASP A 270 -6.50 0.61 32.68
CA ASP A 270 -7.63 1.54 32.89
C ASP A 270 -8.05 2.28 31.61
N GLU A 271 -7.10 2.62 30.72
CA GLU A 271 -7.41 3.30 29.46
C GLU A 271 -8.19 2.36 28.52
N VAL A 272 -7.77 1.09 28.43
CA VAL A 272 -8.46 0.07 27.63
C VAL A 272 -9.84 -0.24 28.22
N GLN A 273 -9.94 -0.47 29.53
CA GLN A 273 -11.23 -0.74 30.18
C GLN A 273 -12.20 0.40 29.94
N LYS A 274 -11.75 1.65 30.12
CA LYS A 274 -12.61 2.81 29.92
C LYS A 274 -12.99 3.04 28.47
N ALA A 275 -12.10 2.74 27.53
CA ALA A 275 -12.42 2.77 26.11
C ALA A 275 -13.52 1.77 25.77
N LEU A 276 -13.45 0.53 26.28
CA LEU A 276 -14.47 -0.48 26.07
C LEU A 276 -15.83 -0.05 26.65
N GLU A 277 -15.86 0.45 27.90
CA GLU A 277 -17.10 0.98 28.51
C GLU A 277 -17.75 2.10 27.68
N ILE A 278 -16.96 2.93 26.99
CA ILE A 278 -17.49 4.01 26.13
C ILE A 278 -18.18 3.43 24.91
N LEU A 279 -17.61 2.37 24.32
CA LEU A 279 -18.22 1.70 23.18
C LEU A 279 -19.50 0.97 23.59
N ASP A 280 -19.48 0.24 24.71
CA ASP A 280 -20.66 -0.45 25.25
C ASP A 280 -21.79 0.55 25.52
N LYS A 281 -21.49 1.69 26.15
CA LYS A 281 -22.48 2.75 26.39
C LYS A 281 -23.01 3.37 25.10
N TYR A 282 -22.16 3.52 24.09
CA TYR A 282 -22.60 4.00 22.78
C TYR A 282 -23.60 3.02 22.15
N GLU A 283 -23.29 1.73 22.18
CA GLU A 283 -24.16 0.66 21.69
C GLU A 283 -25.50 0.63 22.42
N GLU A 284 -25.50 0.70 23.76
CA GLU A 284 -26.73 0.76 24.57
C GLU A 284 -27.62 1.95 24.23
N THR A 285 -27.02 3.11 23.92
CA THR A 285 -27.77 4.35 23.65
C THR A 285 -28.27 4.47 22.21
N HIS A 286 -27.69 3.72 21.28
CA HIS A 286 -28.02 3.78 19.85
C HIS A 286 -28.59 2.46 19.30
N TRP A 287 -28.90 1.51 20.19
CA TRP A 287 -29.42 0.20 19.82
C TRP A 287 -30.63 0.29 18.88
N GLY A 288 -30.55 -0.40 17.72
CA GLY A 288 -31.59 -0.40 16.68
C GLY A 288 -31.16 0.28 15.38
N GLU A 289 -32.08 1.00 14.72
CA GLU A 289 -31.89 1.57 13.36
C GLU A 289 -30.83 2.71 13.27
N GLY A 290 -30.19 3.09 14.38
CA GLY A 290 -29.18 4.14 14.43
C GLY A 290 -27.78 3.67 14.83
N TYR A 291 -27.58 2.37 15.12
CA TYR A 291 -26.28 1.88 15.54
C TYR A 291 -25.31 1.79 14.35
N ASN A 292 -24.18 2.46 14.47
CA ASN A 292 -23.04 2.34 13.59
C ASN A 292 -21.78 2.17 14.45
N ILE A 293 -21.07 1.05 14.26
CA ILE A 293 -19.88 0.72 15.03
C ILE A 293 -18.75 1.75 14.81
N GLU A 294 -18.62 2.32 13.62
CA GLU A 294 -17.58 3.31 13.32
C GLU A 294 -17.82 4.63 14.05
N ASP A 295 -19.07 5.03 14.25
CA ASP A 295 -19.40 6.21 15.05
C ASP A 295 -19.04 5.98 16.53
N GLY A 296 -19.35 4.80 17.06
CA GLY A 296 -18.97 4.40 18.42
C GLY A 296 -17.45 4.37 18.62
N LEU A 297 -16.72 3.78 17.67
CA LEU A 297 -15.26 3.77 17.65
C LEU A 297 -14.67 5.18 17.52
N ALA A 298 -15.29 6.08 16.74
CA ALA A 298 -14.84 7.47 16.63
C ALA A 298 -15.02 8.25 17.94
N VAL A 299 -16.11 8.00 18.69
CA VAL A 299 -16.31 8.55 20.04
C VAL A 299 -15.25 8.02 21.00
N GLN A 300 -15.00 6.70 20.96
CA GLN A 300 -13.96 6.05 21.77
C GLN A 300 -12.57 6.65 21.49
N GLU A 301 -12.18 6.79 20.22
CA GLU A 301 -10.91 7.39 19.82
C GLU A 301 -10.77 8.85 20.27
N SER A 302 -11.84 9.63 20.11
CA SER A 302 -11.88 11.02 20.57
C SER A 302 -11.64 11.12 22.07
N TRP A 303 -12.24 10.20 22.84
CA TRP A 303 -11.99 10.12 24.28
C TRP A 303 -10.53 9.74 24.59
N ILE A 304 -9.98 8.71 23.96
CA ILE A 304 -8.57 8.29 24.16
C ILE A 304 -7.64 9.48 23.92
N LYS A 305 -7.84 10.21 22.82
CA LYS A 305 -7.02 11.38 22.47
C LYS A 305 -7.09 12.48 23.53
N GLN A 306 -8.30 12.81 24.01
CA GLN A 306 -8.49 13.82 25.05
C GLN A 306 -7.91 13.37 26.40
N HIS A 307 -8.09 12.10 26.75
CA HIS A 307 -7.56 11.52 27.99
C HIS A 307 -6.03 11.63 28.02
N ARG A 308 -5.35 11.19 26.95
CA ARG A 308 -3.89 11.28 26.82
C ARG A 308 -3.38 12.72 26.88
N ALA A 309 -4.06 13.65 26.22
CA ALA A 309 -3.70 15.06 26.26
C ALA A 309 -3.78 15.64 27.68
N LYS A 310 -4.81 15.26 28.46
CA LYS A 310 -4.95 15.67 29.87
C LYS A 310 -3.85 15.08 30.75
N VAL A 311 -3.54 13.79 30.59
CA VAL A 311 -2.46 13.13 31.34
C VAL A 311 -1.11 13.79 31.05
N ALA A 312 -0.80 14.02 29.78
CA ALA A 312 0.45 14.68 29.37
C ALA A 312 0.56 16.12 29.92
N ALA A 313 -0.53 16.89 29.94
CA ALA A 313 -0.55 18.23 30.51
C ALA A 313 -0.34 18.21 32.03
N ALA A 314 -0.93 17.25 32.75
CA ALA A 314 -0.75 17.09 34.18
C ALA A 314 0.70 16.71 34.53
N GLU A 315 1.30 15.77 33.78
CA GLU A 315 2.71 15.39 33.95
C GLU A 315 3.67 16.55 33.68
N ALA A 316 3.38 17.39 32.68
CA ALA A 316 4.18 18.57 32.38
C ALA A 316 4.10 19.64 33.48
N ALA A 317 2.93 19.80 34.13
CA ALA A 317 2.74 20.75 35.22
C ALA A 317 3.44 20.34 36.54
N MET A 318 3.81 19.06 36.69
CA MET A 318 4.53 18.55 37.86
C MET A 318 6.06 18.64 37.72
N ARG A 319 6.58 19.04 36.55
CA ARG A 319 8.02 19.21 36.28
C ARG A 319 8.43 20.66 36.40
#